data_AF-O67706-F1
#
_entry.id   AF-O67706-F1
#
_cell.length_a   1.000
_cell.length_b   1.000
_cell.length_c   1.000
_cell.angle_alpha   90.00
_cell.angle_beta   90.00
_cell.angle_gamma   90.00
#
_symmetry.space_group_name_H-M   'P 1'
#
loop_
_entity.id
_entity.type
_entity.pdbx_description
1 polymer ?
#
loop_
_entity_poly.entity_id
_entity_poly.type
_entity_poly.pdbx_seq_one_letter_code
_entity_poly.pdbx_strand_id
1 'polypeptide(L)'
;MRKLLISLALAIPVFAVDHNLLQKGYEVYKKHCSACHIERATPEQIKKFRMMAMRGEKLPIAAPPMNEVSARVKKFYPGELEFITFVKDYITNPSREKGVCMPMAFKLFGVMPPIGKALSEEEKEAVAYWLYHNYKESWKEMMRKMHGKMMH
;
A
#
# COMPACT_ATOMS: atom_id res chain seq x y z
N MET A 1 -2.05 -24.52 54.56
CA MET A 1 -2.14 -23.21 53.86
C MET A 1 -2.96 -23.40 52.59
N ARG A 2 -4.12 -22.73 52.50
CA ARG A 2 -5.11 -22.93 51.43
C ARG A 2 -4.71 -22.13 50.18
N LYS A 3 -4.74 -22.81 49.02
CA LYS A 3 -4.39 -22.30 47.69
C LYS A 3 -5.33 -21.14 47.31
N LEU A 4 -4.77 -20.03 46.83
CA LEU A 4 -5.49 -19.04 46.02
C LEU A 4 -4.72 -18.89 44.71
N LEU A 5 -5.04 -19.72 43.72
CA LEU A 5 -4.54 -19.57 42.36
C LEU A 5 -5.41 -18.51 41.68
N ILE A 6 -4.95 -17.26 41.71
CA ILE A 6 -5.56 -16.19 40.89
C ILE A 6 -5.09 -16.44 39.46
N SER A 7 -5.93 -17.14 38.70
CA SER A 7 -5.78 -17.24 37.24
C SER A 7 -6.02 -15.85 36.66
N LEU A 8 -4.97 -15.05 36.49
CA LEU A 8 -5.04 -13.82 35.73
C LEU A 8 -5.23 -14.22 34.26
N ALA A 9 -6.47 -14.28 33.81
CA ALA A 9 -6.79 -14.38 32.39
C ALA A 9 -6.29 -13.10 31.73
N LEU A 10 -5.07 -13.15 31.18
CA LEU A 10 -4.48 -12.09 30.38
C LEU A 10 -5.34 -11.99 29.11
N ALA A 11 -6.33 -11.10 29.11
CA ALA A 11 -7.07 -10.77 27.90
C ALA A 11 -6.09 -10.09 26.95
N ILE A 12 -5.55 -10.87 26.00
CA ILE A 12 -4.77 -10.33 24.89
C ILE A 12 -5.75 -9.45 24.11
N PRO A 13 -5.56 -8.11 24.02
CA PRO A 13 -6.31 -7.33 23.08
C PRO A 13 -5.85 -7.78 21.70
N VAL A 14 -6.62 -8.70 21.11
CA VAL A 14 -6.52 -8.98 19.69
C VAL A 14 -6.92 -7.66 19.04
N PHE A 15 -5.95 -6.94 18.49
CA PHE A 15 -6.22 -5.84 17.57
C PHE A 15 -6.94 -6.46 16.36
N ALA A 16 -8.24 -6.66 16.51
CA ALA A 16 -9.08 -7.24 15.49
C ALA A 16 -9.10 -6.24 14.34
N VAL A 17 -8.85 -6.75 13.14
CA VAL A 17 -8.96 -5.94 11.93
C VAL A 17 -10.40 -5.43 11.83
N ASP A 18 -10.57 -4.12 11.66
CA ASP A 18 -11.89 -3.52 11.48
C ASP A 18 -12.42 -3.86 10.09
N HIS A 19 -13.33 -4.83 10.03
CA HIS A 19 -13.92 -5.30 8.78
C HIS A 19 -14.81 -4.25 8.11
N ASN A 20 -15.45 -3.35 8.87
CA ASN A 20 -16.28 -2.29 8.30
C ASN A 20 -15.38 -1.24 7.64
N LEU A 21 -14.28 -0.86 8.31
CA LEU A 21 -13.30 0.07 7.78
C LEU A 21 -12.58 -0.50 6.54
N LEU A 22 -12.25 -1.80 6.55
CA LEU A 22 -11.75 -2.52 5.38
C LEU A 22 -12.69 -2.42 4.18
N GLN A 23 -13.97 -2.72 4.39
CA GLN A 23 -14.98 -2.72 3.34
C GLN A 23 -15.18 -1.32 2.76
N LYS A 24 -15.32 -0.32 3.62
CA LYS A 24 -15.39 1.09 3.21
C LYS A 24 -14.13 1.50 2.44
N GLY A 25 -12.96 1.07 2.88
CA GLY A 25 -11.70 1.35 2.20
C GLY A 25 -11.63 0.76 0.80
N TYR A 26 -12.18 -0.45 0.62
CA TYR A 26 -12.31 -1.06 -0.70
C TYR A 26 -13.26 -0.27 -1.60
N GLU A 27 -14.39 0.19 -1.07
CA GLU A 27 -15.34 1.02 -1.82
C GLU A 27 -14.71 2.35 -2.28
N VAL A 28 -13.93 3.00 -1.41
CA VAL A 28 -13.16 4.22 -1.76
C VAL A 28 -12.12 3.90 -2.84
N TYR A 29 -11.39 2.78 -2.72
CA TYR A 29 -10.44 2.33 -3.75
C TYR A 29 -11.14 2.17 -5.10
N LYS A 30 -12.27 1.46 -5.14
CA LYS A 30 -13.06 1.20 -6.36
C LYS A 30 -13.64 2.46 -6.98
N LYS A 31 -13.98 3.45 -6.16
CA LYS A 31 -14.58 4.71 -6.62
C LYS A 31 -13.55 5.71 -7.12
N HIS A 32 -12.38 5.79 -6.46
CA HIS A 32 -11.42 6.88 -6.69
C HIS A 32 -10.07 6.40 -7.22
N CYS A 33 -9.50 5.35 -6.62
CA CYS A 33 -8.12 4.93 -6.90
C CYS A 33 -8.01 4.04 -8.13
N SER A 34 -9.02 3.21 -8.39
CA SER A 34 -9.02 2.27 -9.52
C SER A 34 -9.14 2.94 -10.89
N ALA A 35 -9.39 4.25 -10.94
CA ALA A 35 -9.34 5.03 -12.17
C ALA A 35 -7.93 5.01 -12.80
N CYS A 36 -6.87 4.92 -11.98
CA CYS A 36 -5.47 4.90 -12.45
C CYS A 36 -4.72 3.63 -12.03
N HIS A 37 -5.02 3.08 -10.86
CA HIS A 37 -4.28 1.99 -10.26
C HIS A 37 -5.00 0.65 -10.43
N ILE A 38 -4.27 -0.36 -10.91
CA ILE A 38 -4.76 -1.74 -10.87
C ILE A 38 -4.62 -2.32 -9.47
N GLU A 39 -5.61 -3.12 -9.05
CA GLU A 39 -5.70 -3.64 -7.68
C GLU A 39 -4.55 -4.60 -7.37
N ARG A 40 -4.20 -5.45 -8.33
CA ARG A 40 -3.08 -6.37 -8.17
C ARG A 40 -2.43 -6.63 -9.51
N ALA A 41 -1.10 -6.63 -9.50
CA ALA A 41 -0.28 -7.17 -10.57
C ALA A 41 0.60 -8.30 -10.03
N THR A 42 0.73 -9.39 -10.79
CA THR A 42 1.70 -10.44 -10.46
C THR A 42 3.13 -9.93 -10.65
N PRO A 43 4.14 -10.57 -10.02
CA PRO A 43 5.54 -10.23 -10.26
C PRO A 43 5.93 -10.24 -11.75
N GLU A 44 5.36 -11.13 -12.54
CA GLU A 44 5.59 -11.23 -13.99
C GLU A 44 4.99 -10.02 -14.73
N GLN A 45 3.79 -9.57 -14.34
CA GLN A 45 3.18 -8.37 -14.90
C GLN A 45 3.99 -7.12 -14.55
N ILE A 46 4.42 -6.97 -13.29
CA ILE A 46 5.26 -5.84 -12.86
C ILE A 46 6.59 -5.86 -13.61
N LYS A 47 7.24 -7.04 -13.74
CA LYS A 47 8.46 -7.22 -14.54
C LYS A 47 8.23 -6.82 -16.00
N LYS A 48 7.11 -7.22 -16.61
CA LYS A 48 6.74 -6.84 -17.97
C LYS A 48 6.63 -5.31 -18.11
N PHE A 49 5.92 -4.63 -17.21
CA PHE A 49 5.82 -3.17 -17.23
C PHE A 49 7.19 -2.49 -17.12
N ARG A 50 8.08 -2.99 -16.26
CA ARG A 50 9.45 -2.47 -16.15
C ARG A 50 10.25 -2.66 -17.45
N MET A 51 10.13 -3.82 -18.10
CA MET A 51 10.79 -4.06 -19.39
C MET A 51 10.24 -3.20 -20.53
N MET A 52 8.93 -2.91 -20.54
CA MET A 52 8.32 -1.98 -21.49
C MET A 52 8.86 -0.56 -21.27
N ALA A 53 8.87 -0.11 -20.01
CA ALA A 53 9.43 1.19 -19.62
C ALA A 53 10.90 1.37 -20.03
N MET A 54 11.74 0.35 -19.83
CA MET A 54 13.15 0.38 -20.25
C MET A 54 13.32 0.47 -21.76
N ARG A 55 12.35 -0.04 -22.54
CA ARG A 55 12.33 0.02 -24.00
C ARG A 55 11.66 1.28 -24.54
N GLY A 56 11.22 2.20 -23.67
CA GLY A 56 10.50 3.41 -24.08
C GLY A 56 9.08 3.13 -24.60
N GLU A 57 8.54 1.94 -24.34
CA GLU A 57 7.19 1.57 -24.75
C GLU A 57 6.15 2.22 -23.82
N LYS A 58 4.99 2.57 -24.38
CA LYS A 58 3.85 3.07 -23.60
C LYS A 58 3.31 1.98 -22.68
N LEU A 59 3.20 2.29 -21.38
CA LEU A 59 2.63 1.36 -20.41
C LEU A 59 1.10 1.27 -20.55
N PRO A 60 0.50 0.08 -20.32
CA PRO A 60 -0.96 -0.09 -20.31
C PRO A 60 -1.60 0.32 -18.97
N ILE A 61 -0.84 0.97 -18.08
CA ILE A 61 -1.29 1.43 -16.76
C ILE A 61 -0.89 2.90 -16.57
N ALA A 62 -1.73 3.66 -15.88
CA ALA A 62 -1.49 5.08 -15.62
C ALA A 62 -0.77 5.33 -14.29
N ALA A 63 -0.72 4.33 -13.40
CA ALA A 63 -0.07 4.42 -12.11
C ALA A 63 0.40 3.03 -11.62
N PRO A 64 1.28 2.94 -10.61
CA PRO A 64 1.78 1.66 -10.10
C PRO A 64 0.67 0.78 -9.51
N PRO A 65 0.73 -0.56 -9.63
CA PRO A 65 -0.22 -1.48 -9.01
C PRO A 65 -0.31 -1.30 -7.48
N MET A 66 -1.50 -1.44 -6.90
CA MET A 66 -1.73 -1.21 -5.47
C MET A 66 -0.92 -2.14 -4.56
N ASN A 67 -0.70 -3.39 -4.95
CA ASN A 67 0.18 -4.29 -4.20
C ASN A 67 1.63 -3.80 -4.19
N GLU A 68 2.14 -3.22 -5.29
CA GLU A 68 3.48 -2.63 -5.35
C GLU A 68 3.56 -1.36 -4.48
N VAL A 69 2.52 -0.52 -4.50
CA VAL A 69 2.41 0.66 -3.64
C VAL A 69 2.44 0.27 -2.17
N SER A 70 1.57 -0.67 -1.74
CA SER A 70 1.51 -1.13 -0.35
C SER A 70 2.86 -1.71 0.11
N ALA A 71 3.46 -2.62 -0.67
CA ALA A 71 4.78 -3.18 -0.35
C ALA A 71 5.85 -2.09 -0.24
N ARG A 72 5.84 -1.10 -1.15
CA ARG A 72 6.82 -0.01 -1.14
C ARG A 72 6.66 0.90 0.06
N VAL A 73 5.45 1.32 0.40
CA VAL A 73 5.20 2.22 1.53
C VAL A 73 5.53 1.51 2.85
N LYS A 74 5.17 0.23 3.00
CA LYS A 74 5.52 -0.58 4.19
C LYS A 74 7.01 -0.74 4.44
N LYS A 75 7.84 -0.62 3.40
CA LYS A 75 9.30 -0.62 3.57
C LYS A 75 9.78 0.57 4.42
N PHE A 76 9.10 1.72 4.32
CA PHE A 76 9.46 2.95 5.04
C PHE A 76 8.60 3.16 6.30
N TYR A 77 7.35 2.73 6.24
CA TYR A 77 6.36 2.85 7.32
C TYR A 77 5.76 1.47 7.60
N PRO A 78 6.46 0.59 8.33
CA PRO A 78 5.99 -0.78 8.60
C PRO A 78 4.82 -0.82 9.60
N GLY A 79 4.77 0.15 10.52
CA GLY A 79 3.67 0.32 11.47
C GLY A 79 2.42 0.85 10.77
N GLU A 80 1.26 0.35 11.20
CA GLU A 80 -0.05 0.70 10.64
C GLU A 80 -0.34 2.20 10.74
N LEU A 81 -0.09 2.79 11.91
CA LEU A 81 -0.34 4.19 12.17
C LEU A 81 0.50 5.11 11.27
N GLU A 82 1.80 4.83 11.16
CA GLU A 82 2.71 5.60 10.31
C GLU A 82 2.39 5.42 8.83
N PHE A 83 2.02 4.20 8.43
CA PHE A 83 1.58 3.91 7.06
C PHE A 83 0.34 4.72 6.70
N ILE A 84 -0.68 4.67 7.56
CA ILE A 84 -1.94 5.38 7.34
C ILE A 84 -1.70 6.88 7.30
N THR A 85 -0.94 7.41 8.25
CA THR A 85 -0.58 8.84 8.30
C THR A 85 0.10 9.27 7.01
N PHE A 86 1.07 8.50 6.52
CA PHE A 86 1.76 8.78 5.26
C PHE A 86 0.80 8.78 4.07
N VAL A 87 -0.06 7.76 3.94
CA VAL A 87 -0.98 7.65 2.80
C VAL A 87 -1.94 8.83 2.78
N LYS A 88 -2.53 9.19 3.92
CA LYS A 88 -3.47 10.32 4.04
C LYS A 88 -2.82 11.65 3.62
N ASP A 89 -1.59 11.92 4.09
CA ASP A 89 -0.86 13.12 3.67
C ASP A 89 -0.52 13.07 2.18
N TYR A 90 0.03 11.96 1.70
CA TYR A 90 0.51 11.86 0.32
C TYR A 90 -0.62 11.97 -0.70
N ILE A 91 -1.79 11.35 -0.49
CA ILE A 91 -2.92 11.49 -1.42
C ILE A 91 -3.52 12.90 -1.40
N THR A 92 -3.36 13.64 -0.30
CA THR A 92 -3.88 15.02 -0.16
C THR A 92 -2.91 16.04 -0.76
N ASN A 93 -1.62 15.88 -0.52
CA ASN A 93 -0.56 16.82 -0.88
C ASN A 93 0.65 16.10 -1.51
N PRO A 94 0.49 15.39 -2.64
CA PRO A 94 1.58 14.61 -3.23
C PRO A 94 2.71 15.51 -3.72
N SER A 95 3.95 15.09 -3.47
CA SER A 95 5.14 15.74 -4.02
C SER A 95 6.25 14.70 -4.24
N ARG A 96 7.23 15.03 -5.09
CA ARG A 96 8.38 14.13 -5.32
C ARG A 96 9.21 13.94 -4.06
N GLU A 97 9.35 14.99 -3.27
CA GLU A 97 10.16 15.04 -2.04
C GLU A 97 9.55 14.18 -0.93
N LYS A 98 8.21 14.15 -0.84
CA LYS A 98 7.49 13.34 0.15
C LYS A 98 7.32 11.89 -0.28
N GLY A 99 7.20 11.63 -1.57
CA GLY A 99 6.87 10.30 -2.05
C GLY A 99 8.02 9.31 -1.85
N VAL A 100 7.70 8.14 -1.30
CA VAL A 100 8.67 7.06 -1.09
C VAL A 100 8.88 6.17 -2.33
N CYS A 101 8.27 6.51 -3.47
CA CYS A 101 8.37 5.74 -4.70
C CYS A 101 9.81 5.70 -5.26
N MET A 102 10.11 4.70 -6.11
CA MET A 102 11.39 4.69 -6.83
C MET A 102 11.46 5.87 -7.82
N PRO A 103 12.65 6.44 -8.10
CA PRO A 103 12.79 7.51 -9.09
C PRO A 103 12.18 7.19 -10.46
N MET A 104 12.26 5.92 -10.87
CA MET A 104 11.66 5.43 -12.11
C MET A 104 10.13 5.56 -12.10
N ALA A 105 9.44 5.39 -10.98
CA ALA A 105 7.99 5.55 -10.91
C ALA A 105 7.59 7.00 -11.20
N PHE A 106 8.31 7.98 -10.64
CA PHE A 106 8.07 9.39 -10.96
C PHE A 106 8.40 9.72 -12.41
N LYS A 107 9.41 9.08 -13.00
CA LYS A 107 9.73 9.25 -14.42
C LYS A 107 8.61 8.72 -15.33
N LEU A 108 7.96 7.63 -14.94
CA LEU A 108 6.94 6.95 -15.75
C LEU A 108 5.54 7.53 -15.56
N PHE A 109 5.18 7.90 -14.33
CA PHE A 109 3.81 8.27 -13.95
C PHE A 109 3.68 9.72 -13.50
N GLY A 110 4.79 10.45 -13.34
CA GLY A 110 4.80 11.79 -12.77
C GLY A 110 4.50 11.79 -11.26
N VAL A 111 4.11 12.95 -10.74
CA VAL A 111 3.58 13.11 -9.38
C VAL A 111 2.08 12.83 -9.43
N MET A 112 1.60 12.05 -8.46
CA MET A 112 0.17 11.73 -8.33
C MET A 112 -0.67 13.01 -8.18
N PRO A 113 -1.89 13.10 -8.74
CA PRO A 113 -2.80 14.21 -8.46
C PRO A 113 -3.27 14.23 -6.99
N PRO A 114 -3.59 15.40 -6.41
CA PRO A 114 -4.00 15.55 -5.01
C PRO A 114 -5.46 15.10 -4.75
N ILE A 115 -5.79 13.84 -5.08
CA ILE A 115 -7.17 13.33 -5.02
C ILE A 115 -7.76 13.36 -3.60
N GLY A 116 -6.92 13.30 -2.58
CA GLY A 116 -7.33 13.36 -1.17
C GLY A 116 -8.05 14.65 -0.81
N LYS A 117 -7.86 15.75 -1.55
CA LYS A 117 -8.59 17.00 -1.31
C LYS A 117 -10.10 16.88 -1.53
N ALA A 118 -10.54 15.89 -2.30
CA ALA A 118 -11.95 15.62 -2.57
C ALA A 118 -12.55 14.51 -1.68
N LEU A 119 -11.74 13.92 -0.79
CA LEU A 119 -12.16 12.84 0.11
C LEU A 119 -12.37 13.39 1.53
N SER A 120 -13.37 12.85 2.22
CA SER A 120 -13.52 13.05 3.66
C SER A 120 -12.36 12.40 4.43
N GLU A 121 -12.10 12.86 5.66
CA GLU A 121 -11.07 12.24 6.52
C GLU A 121 -11.33 10.75 6.77
N GLU A 122 -12.60 10.35 6.85
CA GLU A 122 -13.00 8.96 7.02
C GLU A 122 -12.71 8.12 5.76
N GLU A 123 -12.94 8.66 4.56
CA GLU A 123 -12.58 7.97 3.31
C GLU A 123 -11.06 7.82 3.15
N LYS A 124 -10.29 8.84 3.54
CA LYS A 124 -8.82 8.79 3.53
C LYS A 124 -8.30 7.72 4.51
N GLU A 125 -8.85 7.69 5.72
CA GLU A 125 -8.54 6.67 6.73
C GLU A 125 -8.87 5.28 6.19
N ALA A 126 -10.09 5.08 5.69
CA ALA A 126 -10.56 3.79 5.22
C ALA A 126 -9.70 3.23 4.08
N VAL A 127 -9.38 4.03 3.06
CA VAL A 127 -8.58 3.54 1.93
C VAL A 127 -7.13 3.25 2.32
N ALA A 128 -6.56 4.03 3.25
CA ALA A 128 -5.23 3.79 3.78
C ALA A 128 -5.19 2.50 4.63
N TYR A 129 -6.20 2.30 5.49
CA TYR A 129 -6.39 1.10 6.28
C TYR A 129 -6.53 -0.14 5.40
N TRP A 130 -7.39 -0.08 4.37
CA TRP A 130 -7.53 -1.15 3.38
C TRP A 130 -6.20 -1.45 2.67
N LEU A 131 -5.47 -0.42 2.21
CA LEU A 131 -4.19 -0.61 1.52
C LEU A 131 -3.13 -1.26 2.43
N TYR A 132 -3.13 -0.95 3.72
CA TYR A 132 -2.26 -1.59 4.70
C TYR A 132 -2.65 -3.06 4.90
N HIS A 133 -3.91 -3.38 5.16
CA HIS A 133 -4.29 -4.75 5.53
C HIS A 133 -4.42 -5.71 4.34
N ASN A 134 -4.81 -5.23 3.15
CA ASN A 134 -5.15 -6.05 1.99
C ASN A 134 -3.94 -6.74 1.33
N TYR A 135 -2.71 -6.24 1.54
CA TYR A 135 -1.49 -6.80 0.96
C TYR A 135 -0.49 -7.17 2.05
N LYS A 136 -0.14 -8.45 2.13
CA LYS A 136 0.82 -8.97 3.13
C LYS A 136 2.24 -9.12 2.60
N GLU A 137 2.41 -9.05 1.28
CA GLU A 137 3.72 -9.22 0.64
C GLU A 137 4.67 -8.07 1.01
N SER A 138 5.90 -8.41 1.39
CA SER A 138 6.94 -7.43 1.68
C SER A 138 7.63 -6.94 0.41
N TRP A 139 8.21 -5.73 0.44
CA TRP A 139 9.02 -5.22 -0.66
C TRP A 139 10.17 -6.17 -1.03
N LYS A 140 10.84 -6.76 -0.04
CA LYS A 140 11.95 -7.70 -0.26
C LYS A 140 11.48 -8.95 -1.01
N GLU A 141 10.33 -9.49 -0.61
CA GLU A 141 9.74 -10.66 -1.27
C GLU A 141 9.31 -10.35 -2.70
N MET A 142 8.63 -9.23 -2.92
CA MET A 142 8.22 -8.78 -4.25
C MET A 142 9.43 -8.61 -5.17
N MET A 143 10.48 -7.92 -4.72
CA MET A 143 11.72 -7.72 -5.50
C MET A 143 12.42 -9.05 -5.82
N ARG A 144 12.47 -9.99 -4.86
CA ARG A 144 13.01 -11.34 -5.08
C ARG A 144 12.23 -12.09 -6.16
N LYS A 145 10.90 -12.02 -6.17
CA LYS A 145 10.07 -12.68 -7.20
C LYS A 145 10.28 -12.05 -8.58
N MET A 146 10.45 -10.72 -8.65
CA MET A 146 10.67 -10.02 -9.93
C MET A 146 12.06 -10.26 -10.54
N HIS A 147 13.11 -10.31 -9.72
CA HIS A 147 14.50 -10.39 -10.19
C HIS A 147 15.06 -11.83 -10.22
N GLY A 148 14.30 -12.83 -9.76
CA GLY A 148 14.83 -14.18 -9.54
C GLY A 148 15.75 -14.25 -8.33
N LYS A 149 16.26 -15.45 -7.98
CA LYS A 149 17.19 -15.70 -6.86
C LYS A 149 18.60 -15.11 -7.10
N MET A 150 18.71 -13.82 -7.44
CA MET A 150 19.97 -13.09 -7.53
C MET A 150 20.01 -11.93 -6.54
N MET A 151 19.85 -12.24 -5.25
CA MET A 151 20.27 -11.36 -4.16
C MET A 151 20.97 -12.23 -3.11
N HIS A 152 22.23 -12.56 -3.39
CA HIS A 152 23.22 -12.93 -2.38
C HIS A 152 24.15 -11.73 -2.21
#